data_AF-B7PBX1-F1
#
_entry.id   AF-B7PBX1-F1
#
_cell.length_a   1.000
_cell.length_b   1.000
_cell.length_c   1.000
_cell.angle_alpha   90.00
_cell.angle_beta   90.00
_cell.angle_gamma   90.00
#
_symmetry.space_group_name_H-M   'P 1'
#
loop_
_entity.id
_entity.type
_entity.pdbx_description
1 polymer ?
#
loop_
_entity_poly.entity_id
_entity_poly.type
_entity_poly.pdbx_seq_one_letter_code
_entity_poly.pdbx_strand_id
1 'polypeptide(L)'
;MPFATVIAKQLGISASLVGILNTVLLFVAVVMRFLVGSLTDKVQRLKIIIMVVISIEAFFHFMIIVVPPITPTKLNVRTTSPECRPQNSTMHICFTEELSNDCPGADKSDCTLSCFHTTLNSTHEGKFEMLFSSSRMCGTKTWCSPLNTEGQSDNHGKFCAAENKTCSASCLAPNQPSTIRTSTFWLYAGFRVLAGIAFGVGMSLTDTATYAILRDRKEDYGKQRLWGTIGWGGLAPVVGYLNQMATGGSSYTDYRPGFYMLAALAVMDVIGLAFLEVPRSPLSKQLLKDVGKVFVNVRTVFFTIAVFNMGFLMGFIWTYALWYMEELGGSPQLLGANLAMQCFGGEVPILFFSGWIIRKIGYGNAVSVSIGGMALRLAVYSYGTDVWAMLPVEITHGLCFGLFYAALTSYASTAAPPGTEATMQGILGGTFEGLGTATGTLVGGYLYDYVGGRATCKIYLAHCVVFLVLHVAVDRALARMEAKKAKHSTVARASVNVDTETETTLALTSSKKEECLGGRLRQLNQDA
;
A
#
# COMPACT_ATOMS: atom_id res chain seq x y z
N MET A 1 -2.03 0.68 12.91
CA MET A 1 -2.69 2.01 12.95
C MET A 1 -2.93 2.49 11.51
N PRO A 2 -4.14 2.29 10.94
CA PRO A 2 -4.38 2.49 9.50
C PRO A 2 -4.32 3.95 9.03
N PHE A 3 -4.57 4.91 9.92
CA PHE A 3 -4.67 6.34 9.58
C PHE A 3 -3.33 7.08 9.66
N ALA A 4 -2.20 6.37 9.78
CA ALA A 4 -0.91 7.00 10.04
C ALA A 4 -0.49 8.03 8.97
N THR A 5 -0.78 7.76 7.69
CA THR A 5 -0.46 8.66 6.58
C THR A 5 -1.36 9.88 6.60
N VAL A 6 -2.65 9.69 6.88
CA VAL A 6 -3.62 10.79 7.06
C VAL A 6 -3.23 11.70 8.24
N ILE A 7 -2.74 11.12 9.35
CA ILE A 7 -2.21 11.90 10.47
C ILE A 7 -0.98 12.71 10.05
N ALA A 8 -0.06 12.13 9.26
CA ALA A 8 1.11 12.86 8.77
C ALA A 8 0.69 14.08 7.95
N LYS A 9 -0.32 13.93 7.08
CA LYS A 9 -0.93 15.03 6.33
C LYS A 9 -1.49 16.11 7.25
N GLN A 10 -2.26 15.71 8.28
CA GLN A 10 -2.84 16.64 9.26
C GLN A 10 -1.76 17.38 10.08
N LEU A 11 -0.59 16.77 10.27
CA LEU A 11 0.58 17.42 10.88
C LEU A 11 1.32 18.38 9.92
N GLY A 12 0.91 18.48 8.65
CA GLY A 12 1.55 19.33 7.63
C GLY A 12 2.76 18.69 6.96
N ILE A 13 2.90 17.36 7.02
CA ILE A 13 3.96 16.63 6.33
C ILE A 13 3.51 16.32 4.90
N SER A 14 4.35 16.62 3.91
CA SER A 14 4.04 16.39 2.49
C SER A 14 4.04 14.90 2.10
N ALA A 15 3.41 14.55 0.98
CA ALA A 15 3.30 13.17 0.54
C ALA A 15 4.67 12.57 0.17
N SER A 16 5.58 13.36 -0.39
CA SER A 16 6.97 12.98 -0.70
C SER A 16 7.76 12.61 0.56
N LEU A 17 7.68 13.42 1.61
CA LEU A 17 8.37 13.14 2.89
C LEU A 17 7.81 11.89 3.57
N VAL A 18 6.50 11.67 3.52
CA VAL A 18 5.88 10.42 3.99
C VAL A 18 6.35 9.24 3.14
N GLY A 19 6.50 9.44 1.83
CA GLY A 19 7.03 8.44 0.91
C GLY A 19 8.46 8.02 1.28
N ILE A 20 9.35 9.00 1.49
CA ILE A 20 10.72 8.78 1.96
C ILE A 20 10.72 8.06 3.30
N LEU A 21 9.90 8.52 4.25
CA LEU A 21 9.81 7.94 5.58
C LEU A 21 9.40 6.46 5.55
N ASN A 22 8.32 6.13 4.83
CA ASN A 22 7.86 4.76 4.69
C ASN A 22 8.88 3.88 3.96
N THR A 23 9.59 4.44 2.97
CA THR A 23 10.68 3.75 2.26
C THR A 23 11.81 3.38 3.22
N VAL A 24 12.30 4.37 3.99
CA VAL A 24 13.33 4.14 5.02
C VAL A 24 12.86 3.11 6.04
N LEU A 25 11.63 3.24 6.53
CA LEU A 25 11.02 2.30 7.45
C LEU A 25 11.07 0.86 6.90
N LEU A 26 10.68 0.63 5.64
CA LEU A 26 10.65 -0.70 5.05
C LEU A 26 12.06 -1.32 4.95
N PHE A 27 13.06 -0.55 4.51
CA PHE A 27 14.44 -1.05 4.46
C PHE A 27 15.02 -1.33 5.85
N VAL A 28 14.83 -0.41 6.81
CA VAL A 28 15.33 -0.58 8.17
C VAL A 28 14.62 -1.75 8.86
N ALA A 29 13.31 -1.90 8.68
CA ALA A 29 12.55 -3.02 9.23
C ALA A 29 13.05 -4.38 8.74
N VAL A 30 13.40 -4.51 7.45
CA VAL A 30 13.99 -5.75 6.91
C VAL A 30 15.30 -6.09 7.63
N VAL A 31 16.22 -5.13 7.76
CA VAL A 31 17.50 -5.35 8.46
C VAL A 31 17.27 -5.71 9.93
N MET A 32 16.37 -4.99 10.60
CA MET A 32 16.05 -5.20 12.01
C MET A 32 15.38 -6.55 12.28
N ARG A 33 14.56 -7.07 11.36
CA ARG A 33 14.00 -8.43 11.45
C ARG A 33 15.10 -9.48 11.54
N PHE A 34 16.16 -9.37 10.73
CA PHE A 34 17.29 -10.31 10.81
C PHE A 34 18.08 -10.17 12.11
N LEU A 35 18.36 -8.93 12.55
CA LEU A 35 19.13 -8.68 13.77
C LEU A 35 18.40 -9.16 15.02
N VAL A 36 17.11 -8.82 15.18
CA VAL A 36 16.30 -9.24 16.33
C VAL A 36 15.97 -10.72 16.25
N GLY A 37 15.77 -11.28 15.05
CA GLY A 37 15.65 -12.72 14.86
C GLY A 37 16.87 -13.47 15.36
N SER A 38 18.08 -13.05 14.94
CA SER A 38 19.34 -13.67 15.43
C SER A 38 19.54 -13.50 16.93
N LEU A 39 19.17 -12.35 17.50
CA LEU A 39 19.19 -12.15 18.95
C LEU A 39 18.23 -13.12 19.66
N THR A 40 17.03 -13.30 19.12
CA THR A 40 16.02 -14.18 19.68
C THR A 40 16.47 -15.64 19.68
N ASP A 41 17.11 -16.07 18.60
CA ASP A 41 17.69 -17.41 18.49
C ASP A 41 18.81 -17.66 19.51
N LYS A 42 19.60 -16.63 19.85
CA LYS A 42 20.66 -16.73 20.88
C LYS A 42 20.09 -16.75 22.30
N VAL A 43 19.10 -15.89 22.57
CA VAL A 43 18.55 -15.70 23.92
C VAL A 43 17.56 -16.83 24.26
N GLN A 44 16.92 -17.46 23.27
CA GLN A 44 15.96 -18.55 23.45
C GLN A 44 14.79 -18.18 24.39
N ARG A 45 14.45 -16.88 24.46
CA ARG A 45 13.32 -16.33 25.22
C ARG A 45 12.36 -15.54 24.33
N LEU A 46 11.89 -16.20 23.27
CA LEU A 46 11.00 -15.62 22.24
C LEU A 46 9.81 -14.86 22.86
N LYS A 47 9.12 -15.45 23.84
CA LYS A 47 7.99 -14.82 24.54
C LYS A 47 8.32 -13.45 25.15
N ILE A 48 9.44 -13.33 25.86
CA ILE A 48 9.83 -12.06 26.50
C ILE A 48 10.15 -11.00 25.45
N ILE A 49 10.84 -11.39 24.38
CA ILE A 49 11.20 -10.47 23.30
C ILE A 49 9.94 -9.96 22.60
N ILE A 50 8.96 -10.82 22.32
CA ILE A 50 7.67 -10.41 21.74
C ILE A 50 6.96 -9.38 22.64
N MET A 51 6.86 -9.63 23.95
CA MET A 51 6.23 -8.68 24.88
C MET A 51 6.94 -7.32 24.92
N VAL A 52 8.28 -7.31 24.89
CA VAL A 52 9.07 -6.07 24.82
C VAL A 52 8.82 -5.33 23.52
N VAL A 53 8.80 -6.04 22.39
CA VAL A 53 8.56 -5.44 21.07
C VAL A 53 7.16 -4.82 20.97
N ILE A 54 6.12 -5.51 21.44
CA ILE A 54 4.74 -4.97 21.49
C ILE A 54 4.68 -3.72 22.39
N SER A 55 5.36 -3.75 23.54
CA SER A 55 5.39 -2.62 24.47
C SER A 55 6.08 -1.39 23.85
N ILE A 56 7.20 -1.60 23.14
CA ILE A 56 7.92 -0.56 22.39
C ILE A 56 7.05 0.00 21.27
N GLU A 57 6.37 -0.87 20.52
CA GLU A 57 5.44 -0.46 19.45
C GLU A 57 4.33 0.45 20.00
N ALA A 58 3.66 0.03 21.07
CA ALA A 58 2.57 0.78 21.67
C ALA A 58 3.04 2.13 22.23
N PHE A 59 4.19 2.15 22.91
CA PHE A 59 4.80 3.36 23.45
C PHE A 59 5.07 4.41 22.36
N PHE A 60 5.77 4.02 21.29
CA PHE A 60 6.12 4.98 20.24
C PHE A 60 4.92 5.41 19.39
N HIS A 61 3.92 4.55 19.17
CA HIS A 61 2.66 5.00 18.58
C HIS A 61 1.96 6.02 19.47
N PHE A 62 1.90 5.80 20.79
CA PHE A 62 1.25 6.74 21.71
C PHE A 62 1.96 8.11 21.74
N MET A 63 3.30 8.13 21.63
CA MET A 63 4.08 9.37 21.55
C MET A 63 3.75 10.23 20.31
N ILE A 64 3.18 9.67 19.25
CA ILE A 64 2.74 10.43 18.07
C ILE A 64 1.64 11.45 18.45
N ILE A 65 0.82 11.19 19.47
CA ILE A 65 -0.24 12.12 19.92
C ILE A 65 0.33 13.46 20.39
N VAL A 66 1.54 13.45 20.97
CA VAL A 66 2.18 14.63 21.57
C VAL A 66 2.84 15.49 20.50
N VAL A 67 2.97 15.01 19.27
CA VAL A 67 3.62 15.73 18.17
C VAL A 67 2.74 16.91 17.74
N PRO A 68 3.21 18.17 17.88
CA PRO A 68 2.43 19.34 17.49
C PRO A 68 2.39 19.47 15.96
N PRO A 69 1.25 19.89 15.36
CA PRO A 69 1.17 20.12 13.92
C PRO A 69 2.07 21.28 13.48
N ILE A 70 2.57 21.21 12.25
CA ILE A 70 3.33 22.31 11.64
C ILE A 70 2.34 23.44 11.33
N THR A 71 2.46 24.55 12.04
CA THR A 71 1.67 25.74 11.78
C THR A 71 2.31 26.51 10.62
N PRO A 72 1.62 26.66 9.47
CA PRO A 72 2.15 27.46 8.39
C PRO A 72 2.29 28.91 8.85
N THR A 73 3.39 29.57 8.45
CA THR A 73 3.56 30.99 8.75
C THR A 73 2.59 31.77 7.88
N LYS A 74 1.62 32.45 8.52
CA LYS A 74 0.63 33.27 7.83
C LYS A 74 0.96 34.75 7.99
N LEU A 75 0.93 35.48 6.89
CA LEU A 75 0.93 36.93 6.85
C LEU A 75 -0.51 37.42 7.04
N ASN A 76 -0.78 38.14 8.12
CA ASN A 76 -2.10 38.73 8.36
C ASN A 76 -2.12 40.16 7.81
N VAL A 77 -2.99 40.39 6.85
CA VAL A 77 -3.28 41.71 6.28
C VAL A 77 -4.63 42.15 6.83
N ARG A 78 -4.61 43.22 7.60
CA ARG A 78 -5.81 43.78 8.21
C ARG A 78 -6.41 44.77 7.22
N THR A 79 -7.45 44.36 6.51
CA THR A 79 -8.08 45.24 5.52
C THR A 79 -9.13 46.12 6.16
N THR A 80 -8.87 47.42 6.17
CA THR A 80 -9.84 48.44 6.60
C THR A 80 -10.75 48.84 5.44
N SER A 81 -12.05 49.08 5.73
CA SER A 81 -13.08 49.55 4.77
C SER A 81 -13.32 48.69 3.51
N PRO A 82 -13.96 47.52 3.62
CA PRO A 82 -14.41 46.74 2.44
C PRO A 82 -15.54 47.45 1.68
N GLU A 83 -15.38 47.63 0.36
CA GLU A 83 -16.42 48.13 -0.55
C GLU A 83 -17.02 46.99 -1.39
N CYS A 84 -18.34 46.90 -1.49
CA CYS A 84 -18.99 45.98 -2.42
C CYS A 84 -19.26 46.67 -3.76
N ARG A 85 -18.68 46.17 -4.86
CA ARG A 85 -18.88 46.69 -6.21
C ARG A 85 -19.50 45.63 -7.14
N PRO A 86 -20.57 45.96 -7.88
CA PRO A 86 -21.08 45.07 -8.93
C PRO A 86 -20.19 45.13 -10.17
N GLN A 87 -19.76 43.97 -10.67
CA GLN A 87 -18.97 43.85 -11.91
C GLN A 87 -19.44 42.63 -12.71
N ASN A 88 -19.84 42.82 -13.97
CA ASN A 88 -20.27 41.75 -14.89
C ASN A 88 -21.27 40.74 -14.29
N SER A 89 -22.30 41.23 -13.59
CA SER A 89 -23.35 40.41 -12.92
C SER A 89 -22.91 39.63 -11.68
N THR A 90 -21.66 39.77 -11.23
CA THR A 90 -21.15 39.23 -9.96
C THR A 90 -20.83 40.37 -8.98
N MET A 91 -21.11 40.19 -7.69
CA MET A 91 -20.68 41.14 -6.66
C MET A 91 -19.23 40.88 -6.26
N HIS A 92 -18.43 41.92 -6.14
CA HIS A 92 -17.04 41.86 -5.70
C HIS A 92 -16.85 42.63 -4.41
N ILE A 93 -16.00 42.13 -3.52
CA ILE A 93 -15.50 42.88 -2.36
C ILE A 93 -14.14 43.45 -2.73
N CYS A 94 -14.03 44.76 -2.66
CA CYS A 94 -12.83 45.53 -3.00
C CYS A 94 -12.23 46.19 -1.77
N PHE A 95 -10.90 46.28 -1.76
CA PHE A 95 -10.12 46.85 -0.67
C PHE A 95 -9.16 47.91 -1.21
N THR A 96 -9.08 49.04 -0.51
CA THR A 96 -8.13 50.12 -0.80
C THR A 96 -7.06 50.17 0.29
N GLU A 97 -6.11 49.25 0.23
CA GLU A 97 -4.92 49.24 1.08
C GLU A 97 -3.67 48.95 0.24
N GLU A 98 -2.59 49.65 0.56
CA GLU A 98 -1.29 49.50 -0.09
C GLU A 98 -0.55 48.32 0.56
N LEU A 99 -0.52 47.17 -0.12
CA LEU A 99 0.19 45.99 0.40
C LEU A 99 1.65 45.98 -0.09
N SER A 100 2.55 45.66 0.84
CA SER A 100 3.98 45.45 0.61
C SER A 100 4.26 44.60 -0.65
N ASN A 101 5.30 44.99 -1.41
CA ASN A 101 5.77 44.29 -2.62
C ASN A 101 6.27 42.85 -2.36
N ASP A 102 6.38 42.41 -1.11
CA ASP A 102 6.74 41.03 -0.74
C ASP A 102 5.49 40.12 -0.73
N CYS A 103 4.94 39.84 -1.92
CA CYS A 103 3.95 38.78 -2.09
C CYS A 103 4.57 37.60 -2.87
N PRO A 104 4.42 36.35 -2.39
CA PRO A 104 4.86 35.18 -3.14
C PRO A 104 4.16 35.12 -4.50
N GLY A 105 4.95 35.16 -5.57
CA GLY A 105 4.49 34.68 -6.86
C GLY A 105 4.43 33.15 -6.85
N ALA A 106 3.29 32.61 -7.30
CA ALA A 106 3.05 31.23 -7.74
C ALA A 106 2.64 30.20 -6.66
N ASP A 107 1.34 30.05 -6.36
CA ASP A 107 0.45 29.00 -6.91
C ASP A 107 -0.99 29.11 -6.30
N LYS A 108 -1.93 28.23 -6.72
CA LYS A 108 -3.38 28.18 -6.38
C LYS A 108 -3.79 28.50 -4.92
N SER A 109 -4.80 29.38 -4.76
CA SER A 109 -5.56 29.67 -3.51
C SER A 109 -4.76 29.62 -2.19
N ASP A 110 -3.86 30.59 -2.01
CA ASP A 110 -2.89 30.68 -0.91
C ASP A 110 -3.27 31.70 0.19
N CYS A 111 -4.40 32.39 0.02
CA CYS A 111 -4.95 33.33 1.00
C CYS A 111 -6.39 32.99 1.39
N THR A 112 -6.70 33.16 2.67
CA THR A 112 -8.07 33.12 3.23
C THR A 112 -8.49 34.52 3.62
N LEU A 113 -9.62 34.99 3.11
CA LEU A 113 -10.27 36.23 3.52
C LEU A 113 -11.39 35.87 4.51
N SER A 114 -11.26 36.28 5.77
CA SER A 114 -12.30 36.14 6.79
C SER A 114 -12.99 37.49 6.97
N CYS A 115 -14.29 37.54 6.70
CA CYS A 115 -15.08 38.76 6.80
C CYS A 115 -16.16 38.63 7.88
N PHE A 116 -16.36 39.70 8.63
CA PHE A 116 -17.31 39.82 9.72
C PHE A 116 -18.23 41.01 9.48
N HIS A 117 -19.52 40.82 9.75
CA HIS A 117 -20.48 41.91 9.77
C HIS A 117 -21.46 41.81 10.93
N THR A 118 -21.93 42.97 11.38
CA THR A 118 -22.97 43.12 12.39
C THR A 118 -24.15 43.89 11.80
N THR A 119 -25.37 43.38 11.97
CA THR A 119 -26.59 44.09 11.54
C THR A 119 -27.37 44.57 12.76
N LEU A 120 -27.93 45.78 12.69
CA LEU A 120 -28.60 46.49 13.80
C LEU A 120 -29.74 45.70 14.48
N ASN A 121 -30.34 44.72 13.78
CA ASN A 121 -31.50 43.96 14.25
C ASN A 121 -31.20 42.49 14.62
N SER A 122 -29.92 42.08 14.66
CA SER A 122 -29.54 40.72 15.07
C SER A 122 -28.33 40.71 15.98
N THR A 123 -28.41 40.02 17.12
CA THR A 123 -27.26 39.72 17.99
C THR A 123 -26.29 38.69 17.39
N HIS A 124 -26.60 38.16 16.20
CA HIS A 124 -25.76 37.20 15.51
C HIS A 124 -24.75 37.92 14.60
N GLU A 125 -23.47 37.72 14.89
CA GLU A 125 -22.37 38.10 14.00
C GLU A 125 -22.35 37.16 12.78
N GLY A 126 -22.48 37.74 11.59
CA GLY A 126 -22.32 37.00 10.35
C GLY A 126 -20.84 36.90 10.01
N LYS A 127 -20.33 35.67 9.90
CA LYS A 127 -18.95 35.38 9.46
C LYS A 127 -19.00 34.54 8.19
N PHE A 128 -18.20 34.91 7.20
CA PHE A 128 -17.89 34.05 6.06
C PHE A 128 -16.40 34.09 5.76
N GLU A 129 -15.91 33.03 5.14
CA GLU A 129 -14.52 32.90 4.73
C GLU A 129 -14.46 32.53 3.25
N MET A 130 -13.54 33.13 2.51
CA MET A 130 -13.35 32.87 1.09
C MET A 130 -11.87 32.71 0.75
N LEU A 131 -11.57 31.77 -0.14
CA LEU A 131 -10.21 31.48 -0.60
C LEU A 131 -9.92 32.26 -1.88
N PHE A 132 -8.74 32.85 -1.98
CA PHE A 132 -8.30 33.59 -3.17
C PHE A 132 -6.78 33.55 -3.31
N SER A 133 -6.26 33.96 -4.47
CA SER A 133 -4.82 33.97 -4.74
C SER A 133 -4.17 35.29 -4.32
N SER A 134 -3.01 35.22 -3.67
CA SER A 134 -2.16 36.36 -3.30
C SER A 134 -1.75 37.23 -4.49
N SER A 135 -1.69 36.65 -5.69
CA SER A 135 -1.46 37.35 -6.96
C SER A 135 -2.41 38.52 -7.20
N ARG A 136 -3.64 38.46 -6.65
CA ARG A 136 -4.62 39.55 -6.75
C ARG A 136 -4.28 40.75 -5.88
N MET A 137 -3.48 40.58 -4.83
CA MET A 137 -3.07 41.65 -3.91
C MET A 137 -1.70 42.24 -4.26
N CYS A 138 -0.88 41.51 -5.01
CA CYS A 138 0.51 41.87 -5.25
C CYS A 138 0.65 43.09 -6.17
N GLY A 139 1.29 44.16 -5.68
CA GLY A 139 1.67 45.34 -6.46
C GLY A 139 0.51 46.26 -6.88
N THR A 140 -0.69 46.03 -6.35
CA THR A 140 -1.89 46.82 -6.68
C THR A 140 -2.40 47.61 -5.48
N LYS A 141 -2.69 48.90 -5.66
CA LYS A 141 -3.31 49.77 -4.64
C LYS A 141 -4.77 49.42 -4.32
N THR A 142 -5.41 48.66 -5.21
CA THR A 142 -6.81 48.26 -5.06
C THR A 142 -6.96 46.87 -5.64
N TRP A 143 -7.52 45.96 -4.84
CA TRP A 143 -7.77 44.59 -5.27
C TRP A 143 -9.19 44.18 -4.91
N CYS A 144 -9.77 43.30 -5.73
CA CYS A 144 -11.15 42.85 -5.59
C CYS A 144 -11.27 41.33 -5.70
N SER A 145 -12.16 40.72 -4.93
CA SER A 145 -12.44 39.28 -4.99
C SER A 145 -13.93 39.02 -5.25
N PRO A 146 -14.29 38.12 -6.20
CA PRO A 146 -15.69 37.81 -6.51
C PRO A 146 -16.33 37.03 -5.38
N LEU A 147 -17.57 37.40 -5.03
CA LEU A 147 -18.45 36.62 -4.18
C LEU A 147 -19.10 35.54 -5.04
N ASN A 148 -18.61 34.30 -4.94
CA ASN A 148 -19.15 33.18 -5.71
C ASN A 148 -20.58 32.87 -5.21
N THR A 149 -21.55 32.78 -6.13
CA THR A 149 -23.00 32.78 -5.84
C THR A 149 -23.61 31.39 -5.59
N GLU A 150 -22.81 30.33 -5.47
CA GLU A 150 -23.35 28.98 -5.21
C GLU A 150 -23.44 28.70 -3.71
N GLY A 151 -24.67 28.74 -3.17
CA GLY A 151 -25.00 28.17 -1.85
C GLY A 151 -24.89 29.08 -0.61
N GLN A 152 -24.33 30.30 -0.71
CA GLN A 152 -24.20 31.25 0.41
C GLN A 152 -24.72 32.69 0.12
N SER A 153 -25.62 32.83 -0.86
CA SER A 153 -26.17 34.11 -1.34
C SER A 153 -26.67 35.04 -0.21
N ASP A 154 -27.26 34.48 0.84
CA ASP A 154 -27.94 35.26 1.88
C ASP A 154 -26.96 35.97 2.84
N ASN A 155 -25.81 35.35 3.13
CA ASN A 155 -24.76 35.97 3.98
C ASN A 155 -23.98 37.05 3.23
N HIS A 156 -23.70 36.84 1.95
CA HIS A 156 -22.98 37.83 1.13
C HIS A 156 -23.79 39.11 0.94
N GLY A 157 -25.10 39.00 0.68
CA GLY A 157 -26.00 40.15 0.59
C GLY A 157 -26.10 40.93 1.89
N LYS A 158 -26.25 40.22 3.03
CA LYS A 158 -26.28 40.83 4.37
C LYS A 158 -24.98 41.52 4.75
N PHE A 159 -23.83 40.95 4.37
CA PHE A 159 -22.53 41.59 4.54
C PHE A 159 -22.46 42.93 3.78
N CYS A 160 -22.85 42.95 2.51
CA CYS A 160 -22.81 44.19 1.73
C CYS A 160 -23.80 45.27 2.23
N ALA A 161 -24.85 44.90 2.97
CA ALA A 161 -25.81 45.83 3.55
C ALA A 161 -25.50 46.28 4.99
N ALA A 162 -24.54 45.67 5.68
CA ALA A 162 -24.22 45.99 7.07
C ALA A 162 -23.55 47.37 7.24
N GLU A 163 -23.69 48.01 8.41
CA GLU A 163 -22.98 49.25 8.72
C GLU A 163 -21.54 48.99 9.18
N ASN A 164 -21.35 47.99 10.04
CA ASN A 164 -20.03 47.56 10.50
C ASN A 164 -19.57 46.32 9.74
N LYS A 165 -18.51 46.48 8.94
CA LYS A 165 -17.89 45.40 8.15
C LYS A 165 -16.39 45.43 8.35
N THR A 166 -15.80 44.29 8.67
CA THR A 166 -14.36 44.13 8.74
C THR A 166 -13.95 42.86 8.01
N CYS A 167 -12.81 42.89 7.33
CA CYS A 167 -12.22 41.68 6.77
C CYS A 167 -10.75 41.61 7.17
N SER A 168 -10.24 40.39 7.29
CA SER A 168 -8.82 40.11 7.43
C SER A 168 -8.42 39.07 6.38
N ALA A 169 -7.37 39.37 5.63
CA ALA A 169 -6.75 38.38 4.75
C ALA A 169 -5.60 37.72 5.51
N SER A 170 -5.54 36.40 5.48
CA SER A 170 -4.45 35.60 6.04
C SER A 170 -3.84 34.79 4.91
N CYS A 171 -2.64 35.18 4.47
CA CYS A 171 -1.93 34.59 3.34
C CYS A 171 -0.76 33.74 3.81
N LEU A 172 -0.40 32.70 3.07
CA LEU A 172 0.83 31.95 3.33
C LEU A 172 2.05 32.84 3.05
N ALA A 173 3.00 32.89 4.00
CA ALA A 173 4.27 33.58 3.80
C ALA A 173 5.07 32.95 2.63
N PRO A 174 5.81 33.77 1.84
CA PRO A 174 6.53 33.31 0.65
C PRO A 174 7.61 32.26 0.94
N ASN A 175 8.29 32.40 2.07
CA ASN A 175 9.29 31.46 2.53
C ASN A 175 8.71 30.61 3.67
N GLN A 176 7.92 29.59 3.33
CA GLN A 176 7.55 28.59 4.32
C GLN A 176 8.81 27.86 4.80
N PRO A 177 8.99 27.65 6.11
CA PRO A 177 10.07 26.81 6.60
C PRO A 177 9.91 25.41 5.99
N SER A 178 10.97 24.89 5.37
CA SER A 178 10.96 23.54 4.83
C SER A 178 10.55 22.55 5.93
N THR A 179 9.51 21.76 5.70
CA THR A 179 8.95 20.78 6.66
C THR A 179 10.04 19.93 7.32
N ILE A 180 11.05 19.51 6.55
CA ILE A 180 12.18 18.68 7.02
C ILE A 180 13.07 19.35 8.07
N ARG A 181 13.06 20.68 8.20
CA ARG A 181 13.84 21.42 9.21
C ARG A 181 13.06 21.62 10.51
N THR A 182 11.78 21.27 10.55
CA THR A 182 10.96 21.40 11.76
C THR A 182 11.23 20.25 12.73
N SER A 183 11.16 20.52 14.04
CA SER A 183 11.24 19.48 15.08
C SER A 183 10.06 18.51 15.00
N THR A 184 8.88 19.00 14.61
CA THR A 184 7.68 18.20 14.36
C THR A 184 7.95 17.04 13.42
N PHE A 185 8.60 17.30 12.27
CA PHE A 185 8.93 16.26 11.30
C PHE A 185 9.81 15.17 11.91
N TRP A 186 10.92 15.54 12.58
CA TRP A 186 11.85 14.57 13.14
C TRP A 186 11.28 13.78 14.33
N LEU A 187 10.44 14.40 15.15
CA LEU A 187 9.71 13.71 16.23
C LEU A 187 8.73 12.69 15.65
N TYR A 188 7.86 13.11 14.72
CA TYR A 188 6.96 12.20 14.03
C TYR A 188 7.73 11.07 13.34
N ALA A 189 8.82 11.42 12.65
CA ALA A 189 9.61 10.46 11.90
C ALA A 189 10.26 9.41 12.80
N GLY A 190 10.90 9.84 13.88
CA GLY A 190 11.51 8.95 14.86
C GLY A 190 10.49 8.00 15.49
N PHE A 191 9.37 8.53 15.98
CA PHE A 191 8.32 7.72 16.59
C PHE A 191 7.70 6.74 15.57
N ARG A 192 7.40 7.20 14.35
CA ARG A 192 6.79 6.37 13.32
C ARG A 192 7.71 5.26 12.83
N VAL A 193 9.00 5.54 12.68
CA VAL A 193 10.01 4.55 12.26
C VAL A 193 10.24 3.52 13.37
N LEU A 194 10.43 3.95 14.61
CA LEU A 194 10.65 3.03 15.75
C LEU A 194 9.43 2.13 15.98
N ALA A 195 8.23 2.71 15.96
CA ALA A 195 6.99 1.96 16.06
C ALA A 195 6.80 0.97 14.90
N GLY A 196 7.13 1.38 13.66
CA GLY A 196 7.01 0.53 12.50
C GLY A 196 8.04 -0.62 12.47
N ILE A 197 9.27 -0.39 12.95
CA ILE A 197 10.28 -1.43 13.13
C ILE A 197 9.78 -2.45 14.15
N ALA A 198 9.29 -1.98 15.30
CA ALA A 198 8.75 -2.84 16.34
C ALA A 198 7.58 -3.68 15.80
N PHE A 199 6.62 -3.09 15.11
CA PHE A 199 5.54 -3.81 14.43
C PHE A 199 6.06 -4.88 13.47
N GLY A 200 7.01 -4.51 12.59
CA GLY A 200 7.57 -5.41 11.59
C GLY A 200 8.32 -6.60 12.19
N VAL A 201 9.07 -6.38 13.26
CA VAL A 201 9.77 -7.42 14.02
C VAL A 201 8.77 -8.28 14.79
N GLY A 202 7.80 -7.65 15.46
CA GLY A 202 6.75 -8.32 16.23
C GLY A 202 5.99 -9.33 15.39
N MET A 203 5.52 -8.94 14.20
CA MET A 203 4.88 -9.84 13.23
C MET A 203 5.72 -11.08 12.92
N SER A 204 7.02 -10.90 12.64
CA SER A 204 7.91 -12.02 12.28
C SER A 204 8.15 -12.99 13.45
N LEU A 205 8.26 -12.44 14.68
CA LEU A 205 8.43 -13.24 15.89
C LEU A 205 7.13 -13.98 16.28
N THR A 206 5.98 -13.36 16.10
CA THR A 206 4.66 -13.98 16.31
C THR A 206 4.41 -15.10 15.33
N ASP A 207 4.82 -14.96 14.05
CA ASP A 207 4.77 -16.05 13.08
C ASP A 207 5.65 -17.22 13.52
N THR A 208 6.88 -16.92 13.96
CA THR A 208 7.82 -17.93 14.48
C THR A 208 7.24 -18.66 15.71
N ALA A 209 6.64 -17.91 16.65
CA ALA A 209 5.98 -18.48 17.83
C ALA A 209 4.81 -19.39 17.43
N THR A 210 4.00 -18.95 16.45
CA THR A 210 2.86 -19.72 15.94
C THR A 210 3.31 -21.04 15.34
N TYR A 211 4.35 -21.04 14.51
CA TYR A 211 4.93 -22.27 13.97
C TYR A 211 5.49 -23.20 15.05
N ALA A 212 6.10 -22.65 16.10
CA ALA A 212 6.58 -23.44 17.24
C ALA A 212 5.44 -24.10 18.03
N ILE A 213 4.28 -23.43 18.15
CA ILE A 213 3.08 -23.95 18.81
C ILE A 213 2.38 -25.02 17.95
N LEU A 214 2.27 -24.80 16.64
CA LEU A 214 1.55 -25.71 15.74
C LEU A 214 2.26 -27.07 15.55
N ARG A 215 3.59 -27.12 15.71
CA ARG A 215 4.42 -28.34 15.56
C ARG A 215 4.17 -29.06 14.24
N ASP A 216 3.45 -30.19 14.27
CA ASP A 216 3.16 -31.03 13.11
C ASP A 216 2.00 -30.50 12.27
N ARG A 217 1.14 -29.63 12.82
CA ARG A 217 -0.03 -29.04 12.14
C ARG A 217 0.28 -27.71 11.45
N LYS A 218 1.38 -27.63 10.70
CA LYS A 218 1.83 -26.38 10.06
C LYS A 218 0.86 -25.87 9.00
N GLU A 219 0.06 -26.76 8.42
CA GLU A 219 -1.03 -26.48 7.49
C GLU A 219 -2.14 -25.61 8.10
N ASP A 220 -2.29 -25.61 9.44
CA ASP A 220 -3.26 -24.76 10.13
C ASP A 220 -2.79 -23.32 10.32
N TYR A 221 -1.54 -22.98 9.96
CA TYR A 221 -1.01 -21.61 10.06
C TYR A 221 -1.89 -20.59 9.32
N GLY A 222 -2.41 -20.96 8.14
CA GLY A 222 -3.32 -20.09 7.38
C GLY A 222 -4.60 -19.74 8.15
N LYS A 223 -5.13 -20.67 8.96
CA LYS A 223 -6.31 -20.43 9.82
C LYS A 223 -5.98 -19.45 10.94
N GLN A 224 -4.76 -19.49 11.48
CA GLN A 224 -4.30 -18.52 12.47
C GLN A 224 -4.11 -17.13 11.84
N ARG A 225 -3.47 -17.07 10.67
CA ARG A 225 -3.21 -15.81 9.97
C ARG A 225 -4.48 -15.08 9.54
N LEU A 226 -5.56 -15.83 9.24
CA LEU A 226 -6.88 -15.29 8.89
C LEU A 226 -7.45 -14.37 9.98
N TRP A 227 -7.21 -14.67 11.26
CA TRP A 227 -7.65 -13.81 12.37
C TRP A 227 -7.01 -12.42 12.33
N GLY A 228 -5.82 -12.28 11.72
CA GLY A 228 -5.22 -10.97 11.48
C GLY A 228 -6.02 -10.12 10.49
N THR A 229 -6.52 -10.72 9.41
CA THR A 229 -7.40 -10.04 8.43
C THR A 229 -8.75 -9.68 9.05
N ILE A 230 -9.32 -10.58 9.87
CA ILE A 230 -10.56 -10.31 10.61
C ILE A 230 -10.36 -9.15 11.61
N GLY A 231 -9.25 -9.15 12.34
CA GLY A 231 -8.89 -8.09 13.28
C GLY A 231 -8.74 -6.74 12.59
N TRP A 232 -7.99 -6.69 11.47
CA TRP A 232 -7.81 -5.46 10.69
C TRP A 232 -9.14 -4.95 10.11
N GLY A 233 -9.90 -5.81 9.43
CA GLY A 233 -11.17 -5.46 8.82
C GLY A 233 -12.27 -5.11 9.82
N GLY A 234 -12.23 -5.69 11.03
CA GLY A 234 -13.21 -5.44 12.09
C GLY A 234 -12.90 -4.22 12.94
N LEU A 235 -11.64 -4.02 13.34
CA LEU A 235 -11.25 -2.92 14.23
C LEU A 235 -11.07 -1.59 13.49
N ALA A 236 -10.67 -1.60 12.21
CA ALA A 236 -10.54 -0.37 11.42
C ALA A 236 -11.84 0.47 11.32
N PRO A 237 -13.03 -0.09 11.00
CA PRO A 237 -14.27 0.68 10.99
C PRO A 237 -14.70 1.14 12.39
N VAL A 238 -14.41 0.36 13.44
CA VAL A 238 -14.68 0.77 14.83
C VAL A 238 -13.85 2.02 15.18
N VAL A 239 -12.56 2.03 14.87
CA VAL A 239 -11.71 3.21 15.06
C VAL A 239 -12.17 4.37 14.20
N GLY A 240 -12.51 4.13 12.93
CA GLY A 240 -13.08 5.15 12.06
C GLY A 240 -14.30 5.81 12.70
N TYR A 241 -15.21 4.98 13.23
CA TYR A 241 -16.40 5.44 13.95
C TYR A 241 -16.08 6.29 15.18
N LEU A 242 -15.19 5.81 16.05
CA LEU A 242 -14.76 6.54 17.23
C LEU A 242 -14.09 7.88 16.87
N ASN A 243 -13.34 7.92 15.76
CA ASN A 243 -12.69 9.14 15.31
C ASN A 243 -13.72 10.21 14.88
N GLN A 244 -14.71 9.98 13.99
CA GLN A 244 -15.66 11.09 13.73
C GLN A 244 -16.61 11.39 14.90
N MET A 245 -16.85 10.45 15.83
CA MET A 245 -17.53 10.82 17.09
C MET A 245 -16.69 11.83 17.88
N ALA A 246 -15.39 11.59 18.04
CA ALA A 246 -14.49 12.51 18.74
C ALA A 246 -14.26 13.83 17.98
N THR A 247 -14.26 13.81 16.64
CA THR A 247 -14.15 15.01 15.80
C THR A 247 -15.32 15.98 15.99
N GLY A 248 -16.53 15.49 16.26
CA GLY A 248 -17.70 16.34 16.57
C GLY A 248 -18.07 17.37 15.48
N GLY A 249 -17.72 17.11 14.22
CA GLY A 249 -17.93 18.05 13.10
C GLY A 249 -16.88 19.15 12.96
N SER A 250 -15.80 19.12 13.75
CA SER A 250 -14.64 20.00 13.58
C SER A 250 -13.96 19.76 12.22
N SER A 251 -13.35 20.82 11.66
CA SER A 251 -12.48 20.71 10.48
C SER A 251 -11.18 19.94 10.76
N TYR A 252 -10.82 19.74 12.03
CA TYR A 252 -9.63 19.01 12.45
C TYR A 252 -10.05 17.66 13.05
N THR A 253 -9.69 16.57 12.39
CA THR A 253 -10.08 15.21 12.81
C THR A 253 -9.34 14.78 14.07
N ASP A 254 -10.07 14.27 15.06
CA ASP A 254 -9.45 13.71 16.26
C ASP A 254 -9.18 12.19 16.09
N TYR A 255 -7.90 11.85 15.93
CA TYR A 255 -7.42 10.47 15.81
C TYR A 255 -7.00 9.82 17.15
N ARG A 256 -7.07 10.53 18.28
CA ARG A 256 -6.69 10.02 19.61
C ARG A 256 -7.42 8.73 20.00
N PRO A 257 -8.72 8.54 19.71
CA PRO A 257 -9.41 7.30 20.06
C PRO A 257 -8.73 6.04 19.52
N GLY A 258 -8.20 6.10 18.30
CA GLY A 258 -7.46 4.98 17.70
C GLY A 258 -6.19 4.61 18.46
N PHE A 259 -5.49 5.58 19.04
CA PHE A 259 -4.29 5.33 19.85
C PHE A 259 -4.63 4.77 21.23
N TYR A 260 -5.70 5.25 21.88
CA TYR A 260 -6.16 4.68 23.14
C TYR A 260 -6.59 3.22 22.97
N MET A 261 -7.30 2.91 21.88
CA MET A 261 -7.69 1.54 21.55
C MET A 261 -6.46 0.67 21.28
N LEU A 262 -5.46 1.16 20.53
CA LEU A 262 -4.20 0.46 20.31
C LEU A 262 -3.50 0.12 21.64
N ALA A 263 -3.40 1.08 22.56
CA ALA A 263 -2.79 0.86 23.87
C ALA A 263 -3.55 -0.20 24.69
N ALA A 264 -4.88 -0.15 24.70
CA ALA A 264 -5.71 -1.14 25.39
C ALA A 264 -5.52 -2.56 24.79
N LEU A 265 -5.54 -2.68 23.46
CA LEU A 265 -5.30 -3.95 22.78
C LEU A 265 -3.89 -4.49 23.02
N ALA A 266 -2.86 -3.63 23.03
CA ALA A 266 -1.48 -4.02 23.31
C ALA A 266 -1.30 -4.54 24.75
N VAL A 267 -1.96 -3.92 25.73
CA VAL A 267 -1.98 -4.43 27.12
C VAL A 267 -2.65 -5.80 27.18
N MET A 268 -3.79 -5.98 26.52
CA MET A 268 -4.45 -7.28 26.44
C MET A 268 -3.58 -8.34 25.76
N ASP A 269 -2.86 -7.98 24.71
CA ASP A 269 -1.94 -8.88 24.01
C ASP A 269 -0.77 -9.31 24.90
N VAL A 270 -0.15 -8.37 25.63
CA VAL A 270 0.91 -8.68 26.61
C VAL A 270 0.39 -9.59 27.74
N ILE A 271 -0.82 -9.34 28.24
CA ILE A 271 -1.45 -10.20 29.26
C ILE A 271 -1.72 -11.59 28.68
N GLY A 272 -2.29 -11.68 27.47
CA GLY A 272 -2.56 -12.95 26.80
C GLY A 272 -1.27 -13.76 26.56
N LEU A 273 -0.22 -13.11 26.08
CA LEU A 273 1.11 -13.70 25.93
C LEU A 273 1.70 -14.16 27.26
N ALA A 274 1.46 -13.43 28.35
CA ALA A 274 1.92 -13.83 29.68
C ALA A 274 1.32 -15.17 30.13
N PHE A 275 0.09 -15.49 29.72
CA PHE A 275 -0.55 -16.78 29.98
C PHE A 275 -0.26 -17.85 28.92
N LEU A 276 0.16 -17.46 27.73
CA LEU A 276 0.47 -18.40 26.64
C LEU A 276 1.81 -19.11 26.87
N GLU A 277 1.82 -20.44 26.73
CA GLU A 277 3.04 -21.23 26.69
C GLU A 277 3.60 -21.27 25.28
N VAL A 278 4.74 -20.62 25.07
CA VAL A 278 5.44 -20.62 23.79
C VAL A 278 6.62 -21.59 23.87
N PRO A 279 6.61 -22.70 23.10
CA PRO A 279 7.72 -23.64 23.07
C PRO A 279 9.01 -22.98 22.60
N ARG A 280 10.17 -23.50 23.04
CA ARG A 280 11.46 -23.06 22.49
C ARG A 280 11.54 -23.40 21.01
N SER A 281 11.93 -22.43 20.21
CA SER A 281 12.05 -22.60 18.76
C SER A 281 13.34 -23.35 18.41
N PRO A 282 13.29 -24.37 17.54
CA PRO A 282 14.50 -25.06 17.08
C PRO A 282 15.38 -24.11 16.25
N LEU A 283 16.69 -24.21 16.44
CA LEU A 283 17.68 -23.36 15.77
C LEU A 283 17.70 -23.63 14.26
N SER A 284 17.36 -22.64 13.44
CA SER A 284 17.45 -22.74 11.98
C SER A 284 18.91 -22.55 11.54
N LYS A 285 19.56 -23.60 11.03
CA LYS A 285 20.87 -23.51 10.40
C LYS A 285 20.71 -23.54 8.87
N GLN A 286 21.29 -22.50 8.24
CA GLN A 286 21.60 -22.36 6.80
C GLN A 286 20.40 -22.08 5.86
N LEU A 287 20.28 -20.82 5.40
CA LEU A 287 19.27 -20.42 4.40
C LEU A 287 19.84 -19.95 3.04
N LEU A 288 21.06 -19.40 2.97
CA LEU A 288 21.44 -18.57 1.81
C LEU A 288 22.20 -19.27 0.66
N LYS A 289 22.74 -20.48 0.85
CA LYS A 289 23.69 -21.04 -0.14
C LYS A 289 23.03 -21.74 -1.34
N ASP A 290 21.76 -22.16 -1.23
CA ASP A 290 21.11 -23.02 -2.24
C ASP A 290 20.09 -22.31 -3.15
N VAL A 291 19.70 -21.07 -2.84
CA VAL A 291 18.61 -20.38 -3.57
C VAL A 291 19.08 -19.64 -4.83
N GLY A 292 20.38 -19.35 -4.95
CA GLY A 292 20.95 -18.72 -6.14
C GLY A 292 20.74 -19.53 -7.43
N LYS A 293 20.58 -20.86 -7.33
CA LYS A 293 20.34 -21.74 -8.49
C LYS A 293 18.92 -21.61 -9.06
N VAL A 294 17.95 -21.12 -8.27
CA VAL A 294 16.54 -20.98 -8.68
C VAL A 294 16.34 -19.80 -9.63
N PHE A 295 17.14 -18.74 -9.46
CA PHE A 295 17.12 -17.53 -10.30
C PHE A 295 17.77 -17.70 -11.68
N VAL A 296 18.26 -18.91 -11.99
CA VAL A 296 18.72 -19.25 -13.35
C VAL A 296 17.51 -19.55 -14.27
N ASN A 297 16.35 -19.87 -13.70
CA ASN A 297 15.14 -20.14 -14.49
C ASN A 297 14.47 -18.84 -14.91
N VAL A 298 14.37 -18.61 -16.22
CA VAL A 298 13.72 -17.44 -16.85
C VAL A 298 12.30 -17.22 -16.32
N ARG A 299 11.55 -18.30 -16.03
CA ARG A 299 10.18 -18.18 -15.50
C ARG A 299 10.15 -17.62 -14.09
N THR A 300 11.11 -18.03 -13.25
CA THR A 300 11.26 -17.50 -11.89
C THR A 300 11.63 -16.03 -11.92
N VAL A 301 12.55 -15.63 -12.80
CA VAL A 301 12.95 -14.22 -12.96
C VAL A 301 11.76 -13.38 -13.41
N PHE A 302 11.02 -13.82 -14.43
CA PHE A 302 9.81 -13.15 -14.90
C PHE A 302 8.75 -13.00 -13.80
N PHE A 303 8.49 -14.08 -13.05
CA PHE A 303 7.55 -14.04 -11.93
C PHE A 303 8.01 -13.05 -10.85
N THR A 304 9.30 -13.05 -10.48
CA THR A 304 9.86 -12.08 -9.52
C THR A 304 9.70 -10.64 -9.97
N ILE A 305 9.85 -10.34 -11.28
CA ILE A 305 9.60 -8.99 -11.83
C ILE A 305 8.12 -8.62 -11.69
N ALA A 306 7.20 -9.55 -11.95
CA ALA A 306 5.76 -9.32 -11.76
C ALA A 306 5.42 -9.07 -10.28
N VAL A 307 6.07 -9.80 -9.37
CA VAL A 307 5.95 -9.62 -7.92
C VAL A 307 6.44 -8.25 -7.47
N PHE A 308 7.60 -7.81 -7.97
CA PHE A 308 8.11 -6.46 -7.72
C PHE A 308 7.12 -5.39 -8.22
N ASN A 309 6.58 -5.54 -9.44
CA ASN A 309 5.64 -4.58 -10.00
C ASN A 309 4.34 -4.50 -9.19
N MET A 310 3.80 -5.64 -8.74
CA MET A 310 2.64 -5.65 -7.85
C MET A 310 2.94 -4.98 -6.51
N GLY A 311 4.16 -5.16 -5.97
CA GLY A 311 4.62 -4.41 -4.79
C GLY A 311 4.66 -2.91 -5.05
N PHE A 312 5.19 -2.50 -6.20
CA PHE A 312 5.23 -1.09 -6.62
C PHE A 312 3.83 -0.46 -6.69
N LEU A 313 2.87 -1.15 -7.32
CA LEU A 313 1.49 -0.67 -7.39
C LEU A 313 0.81 -0.65 -6.01
N MET A 314 1.03 -1.68 -5.20
CA MET A 314 0.42 -1.80 -3.88
C MET A 314 1.00 -0.80 -2.88
N GLY A 315 2.29 -0.47 -2.96
CA GLY A 315 2.91 0.54 -2.08
C GLY A 315 2.28 1.92 -2.23
N PHE A 316 1.94 2.31 -3.46
CA PHE A 316 1.17 3.54 -3.69
C PHE A 316 -0.21 3.47 -3.03
N ILE A 317 -0.96 2.39 -3.23
CA ILE A 317 -2.29 2.21 -2.64
C ILE A 317 -2.25 2.17 -1.11
N TRP A 318 -1.39 1.36 -0.51
CA TRP A 318 -1.28 1.23 0.95
C TRP A 318 -0.88 2.53 1.63
N THR A 319 -0.08 3.37 0.97
CA THR A 319 0.34 4.65 1.55
C THR A 319 -0.67 5.77 1.31
N TYR A 320 -1.17 5.90 0.07
CA TYR A 320 -1.87 7.11 -0.38
C TYR A 320 -3.36 6.92 -0.65
N ALA A 321 -3.93 5.71 -0.61
CA ALA A 321 -5.36 5.52 -0.90
C ALA A 321 -6.26 6.23 0.12
N LEU A 322 -6.01 6.03 1.42
CA LEU A 322 -6.79 6.70 2.48
C LEU A 322 -6.53 8.21 2.51
N TRP A 323 -5.30 8.62 2.20
CA TRP A 323 -4.94 10.03 2.04
C TRP A 323 -5.76 10.70 0.94
N TYR A 324 -5.84 10.06 -0.23
CA TYR A 324 -6.60 10.56 -1.37
C TYR A 324 -8.11 10.57 -1.10
N MET A 325 -8.62 9.52 -0.45
CA MET A 325 -10.03 9.45 -0.07
C MET A 325 -10.42 10.58 0.89
N GLU A 326 -9.55 10.91 1.86
CA GLU A 326 -9.76 12.06 2.74
C GLU A 326 -9.70 13.40 1.98
N GLU A 327 -8.80 13.57 1.00
CA GLU A 327 -8.75 14.77 0.15
C GLU A 327 -10.04 15.00 -0.64
N LEU A 328 -10.75 13.93 -0.99
CA LEU A 328 -12.04 14.02 -1.67
C LEU A 328 -13.21 14.29 -0.70
N GLY A 329 -12.96 14.43 0.59
CA GLY A 329 -13.97 14.68 1.62
C GLY A 329 -14.45 13.41 2.35
N GLY A 330 -13.72 12.29 2.24
CA GLY A 330 -14.05 11.06 2.96
C GLY A 330 -13.93 11.22 4.47
N SER A 331 -14.99 10.88 5.20
CA SER A 331 -14.96 10.93 6.67
C SER A 331 -14.14 9.77 7.27
N PRO A 332 -13.65 9.88 8.52
CA PRO A 332 -12.90 8.82 9.19
C PRO A 332 -13.62 7.45 9.19
N GLN A 333 -14.95 7.46 9.29
CA GLN A 333 -15.85 6.32 9.24
C GLN A 333 -15.75 5.66 7.88
N LEU A 334 -15.79 6.46 6.82
CA LEU A 334 -15.68 5.99 5.45
C LEU A 334 -14.32 5.33 5.20
N LEU A 335 -13.23 5.96 5.67
CA LEU A 335 -11.89 5.38 5.57
C LEU A 335 -11.78 4.06 6.38
N GLY A 336 -12.42 3.97 7.54
CA GLY A 336 -12.49 2.72 8.31
C GLY A 336 -13.32 1.64 7.60
N ALA A 337 -14.46 2.00 7.04
CA ALA A 337 -15.32 1.10 6.26
C ALA A 337 -14.64 0.63 4.96
N ASN A 338 -13.83 1.49 4.33
CA ASN A 338 -12.99 1.16 3.18
C ASN A 338 -12.07 -0.04 3.48
N LEU A 339 -11.45 -0.07 4.67
CA LEU A 339 -10.60 -1.17 5.10
C LEU A 339 -11.40 -2.43 5.42
N ALA A 340 -12.59 -2.28 6.02
CA ALA A 340 -13.50 -3.40 6.25
C ALA A 340 -13.92 -4.07 4.93
N MET A 341 -14.24 -3.27 3.91
CA MET A 341 -14.63 -3.75 2.59
C MET A 341 -13.48 -4.49 1.89
N GLN A 342 -12.25 -3.98 2.00
CA GLN A 342 -11.05 -4.67 1.49
C GLN A 342 -10.93 -6.08 2.08
N CYS A 343 -11.03 -6.21 3.41
CA CYS A 343 -10.86 -7.48 4.11
C CYS A 343 -12.04 -8.43 3.92
N PHE A 344 -13.26 -8.01 4.28
CA PHE A 344 -14.43 -8.90 4.28
C PHE A 344 -15.08 -9.04 2.90
N GLY A 345 -15.10 -7.97 2.10
CA GLY A 345 -15.70 -8.00 0.76
C GLY A 345 -14.80 -8.66 -0.27
N GLY A 346 -13.49 -8.36 -0.23
CA GLY A 346 -12.52 -8.85 -1.21
C GLY A 346 -11.64 -9.99 -0.72
N GLU A 347 -10.82 -9.72 0.29
CA GLU A 347 -9.70 -10.59 0.69
C GLU A 347 -10.15 -11.97 1.18
N VAL A 348 -11.07 -12.03 2.14
CA VAL A 348 -11.53 -13.30 2.75
C VAL A 348 -12.17 -14.24 1.71
N PRO A 349 -13.14 -13.81 0.89
CA PRO A 349 -13.73 -14.69 -0.13
C PRO A 349 -12.69 -15.17 -1.15
N ILE A 350 -11.85 -14.27 -1.67
CA ILE A 350 -10.88 -14.64 -2.71
C ILE A 350 -9.79 -15.55 -2.16
N LEU A 351 -9.30 -15.35 -0.94
CA LEU A 351 -8.35 -16.26 -0.30
C LEU A 351 -8.95 -17.65 -0.12
N PHE A 352 -10.23 -17.75 0.29
CA PHE A 352 -10.91 -19.03 0.45
C PHE A 352 -10.99 -19.82 -0.87
N PHE A 353 -11.29 -19.15 -1.99
CA PHE A 353 -11.39 -19.78 -3.31
C PHE A 353 -10.07 -19.82 -4.10
N SER A 354 -8.99 -19.21 -3.58
CA SER A 354 -7.73 -19.01 -4.32
C SER A 354 -7.13 -20.31 -4.86
N GLY A 355 -7.11 -21.38 -4.08
CA GLY A 355 -6.59 -22.69 -4.51
C GLY A 355 -7.39 -23.34 -5.64
N TRP A 356 -8.71 -23.09 -5.73
CA TRP A 356 -9.51 -23.52 -6.87
C TRP A 356 -9.20 -22.67 -8.12
N ILE A 357 -9.12 -21.34 -7.95
CA ILE A 357 -8.81 -20.40 -9.04
C ILE A 357 -7.45 -20.73 -9.64
N ILE A 358 -6.39 -20.79 -8.81
CA ILE A 358 -5.01 -20.99 -9.24
C ILE A 358 -4.84 -22.34 -9.94
N ARG A 359 -5.50 -23.42 -9.46
CA ARG A 359 -5.47 -24.72 -10.16
C ARG A 359 -6.09 -24.65 -11.56
N LYS A 360 -7.11 -23.81 -11.75
CA LYS A 360 -7.84 -23.70 -13.02
C LYS A 360 -7.10 -22.83 -14.04
N ILE A 361 -6.51 -21.71 -13.61
CA ILE A 361 -5.90 -20.72 -14.53
C ILE A 361 -4.37 -20.73 -14.50
N GLY A 362 -3.73 -21.32 -13.49
CA GLY A 362 -2.29 -21.31 -13.28
C GLY A 362 -1.76 -20.01 -12.66
N TYR A 363 -0.49 -20.03 -12.22
CA TYR A 363 0.14 -18.91 -11.51
C TYR A 363 0.26 -17.63 -12.37
N GLY A 364 0.69 -17.74 -13.62
CA GLY A 364 0.89 -16.58 -14.51
C GLY A 364 -0.40 -15.82 -14.83
N ASN A 365 -1.49 -16.55 -15.13
CA ASN A 365 -2.80 -15.94 -15.35
C ASN A 365 -3.38 -15.38 -14.04
N ALA A 366 -3.16 -16.04 -12.90
CA ALA A 366 -3.61 -15.50 -11.61
C ALA A 366 -2.98 -14.12 -11.33
N VAL A 367 -1.67 -13.95 -11.55
CA VAL A 367 -1.00 -12.64 -11.46
C VAL A 367 -1.57 -11.63 -12.46
N SER A 368 -1.84 -12.05 -13.70
CA SER A 368 -2.45 -11.18 -14.72
C SER A 368 -3.84 -10.68 -14.31
N VAL A 369 -4.67 -11.55 -13.72
CA VAL A 369 -5.99 -11.18 -13.17
C VAL A 369 -5.84 -10.20 -12.01
N SER A 370 -4.86 -10.41 -11.13
CA SER A 370 -4.58 -9.48 -10.03
C SER A 370 -4.14 -8.09 -10.51
N ILE A 371 -3.28 -8.02 -11.53
CA ILE A 371 -2.90 -6.75 -12.17
C ILE A 371 -4.13 -6.08 -12.82
N GLY A 372 -5.00 -6.86 -13.48
CA GLY A 372 -6.25 -6.35 -14.03
C GLY A 372 -7.20 -5.77 -12.96
N GLY A 373 -7.29 -6.43 -11.80
CA GLY A 373 -8.02 -5.89 -10.63
C GLY A 373 -7.44 -4.57 -10.15
N MET A 374 -6.11 -4.44 -10.13
CA MET A 374 -5.42 -3.20 -9.76
C MET A 374 -5.69 -2.07 -10.78
N ALA A 375 -5.68 -2.38 -12.07
CA ALA A 375 -6.04 -1.42 -13.12
C ALA A 375 -7.49 -0.91 -12.95
N LEU A 376 -8.43 -1.80 -12.64
CA LEU A 376 -9.82 -1.42 -12.36
C LEU A 376 -9.91 -0.48 -11.14
N ARG A 377 -9.20 -0.81 -10.05
CA ARG A 377 -9.14 0.02 -8.84
C ARG A 377 -8.59 1.42 -9.14
N LEU A 378 -7.45 1.49 -9.83
CA LEU A 378 -6.82 2.75 -10.21
C LEU A 378 -7.65 3.55 -11.22
N ALA A 379 -8.43 2.90 -12.09
CA ALA A 379 -9.35 3.56 -13.00
C ALA A 379 -10.47 4.28 -12.23
N VAL A 380 -11.09 3.59 -11.26
CA VAL A 380 -12.10 4.22 -10.39
C VAL A 380 -11.50 5.37 -9.59
N TYR A 381 -10.28 5.23 -9.06
CA TYR A 381 -9.63 6.34 -8.34
C TYR A 381 -9.29 7.51 -9.27
N SER A 382 -8.94 7.25 -10.52
CA SER A 382 -8.55 8.27 -11.51
C SER A 382 -9.73 9.07 -12.03
N TYR A 383 -10.86 8.42 -12.27
CA TYR A 383 -12.03 9.01 -12.94
C TYR A 383 -13.23 9.22 -12.01
N GLY A 384 -13.29 8.52 -10.88
CA GLY A 384 -14.35 8.68 -9.89
C GLY A 384 -14.33 10.07 -9.25
N THR A 385 -15.49 10.69 -9.16
CA THR A 385 -15.68 11.99 -8.51
C THR A 385 -16.36 11.85 -7.15
N ASP A 386 -17.17 10.80 -6.98
CA ASP A 386 -17.85 10.50 -5.73
C ASP A 386 -16.99 9.59 -4.84
N VAL A 387 -16.90 9.93 -3.56
CA VAL A 387 -16.10 9.19 -2.57
C VAL A 387 -16.76 7.86 -2.21
N TRP A 388 -18.09 7.78 -2.24
CA TRP A 388 -18.81 6.55 -1.93
C TRP A 388 -18.65 5.49 -3.02
N ALA A 389 -18.51 5.90 -4.28
CA ALA A 389 -18.14 5.02 -5.39
C ALA A 389 -16.78 4.33 -5.19
N MET A 390 -15.93 4.82 -4.27
CA MET A 390 -14.66 4.16 -3.93
C MET A 390 -14.85 2.90 -3.09
N LEU A 391 -15.92 2.78 -2.28
CA LEU A 391 -16.12 1.61 -1.43
C LEU A 391 -16.33 0.31 -2.24
N PRO A 392 -17.23 0.25 -3.23
CA PRO A 392 -17.47 -0.98 -3.98
C PRO A 392 -16.23 -1.47 -4.73
N VAL A 393 -15.38 -0.55 -5.21
CA VAL A 393 -14.15 -0.95 -5.92
C VAL A 393 -13.14 -1.61 -4.99
N GLU A 394 -13.21 -1.38 -3.67
CA GLU A 394 -12.32 -2.05 -2.72
C GLU A 394 -12.47 -3.57 -2.67
N ILE A 395 -13.60 -4.12 -3.14
CA ILE A 395 -13.76 -5.57 -3.31
C ILE A 395 -12.68 -6.14 -4.24
N THR A 396 -12.22 -5.34 -5.22
CA THR A 396 -11.11 -5.73 -6.11
C THR A 396 -9.79 -5.94 -5.36
N HIS A 397 -9.66 -5.46 -4.11
CA HIS A 397 -8.52 -5.76 -3.26
C HIS A 397 -8.34 -7.27 -3.05
N GLY A 398 -9.43 -8.04 -3.04
CA GLY A 398 -9.34 -9.50 -3.02
C GLY A 398 -8.55 -10.07 -4.18
N LEU A 399 -8.71 -9.50 -5.38
CA LEU A 399 -7.89 -9.88 -6.55
C LEU A 399 -6.47 -9.34 -6.44
N CYS A 400 -6.33 -8.07 -6.05
CA CYS A 400 -5.05 -7.37 -6.02
C CYS A 400 -4.08 -7.95 -4.98
N PHE A 401 -4.59 -8.33 -3.81
CA PHE A 401 -3.81 -8.84 -2.69
C PHE A 401 -4.12 -10.32 -2.43
N GLY A 402 -5.37 -10.70 -2.19
CA GLY A 402 -5.74 -12.08 -1.84
C GLY A 402 -5.28 -13.12 -2.88
N LEU A 403 -5.73 -13.00 -4.13
CA LEU A 403 -5.37 -13.94 -5.20
C LEU A 403 -3.86 -13.88 -5.51
N PHE A 404 -3.31 -12.67 -5.59
CA PHE A 404 -1.89 -12.47 -5.86
C PHE A 404 -1.01 -13.11 -4.79
N TYR A 405 -1.30 -12.87 -3.51
CA TYR A 405 -0.52 -13.37 -2.38
C TYR A 405 -0.62 -14.89 -2.25
N ALA A 406 -1.79 -15.47 -2.53
CA ALA A 406 -1.95 -16.93 -2.62
C ALA A 406 -1.12 -17.51 -3.77
N ALA A 407 -1.10 -16.85 -4.94
CA ALA A 407 -0.27 -17.27 -6.08
C ALA A 407 1.23 -17.13 -5.78
N LEU A 408 1.64 -16.04 -5.13
CA LEU A 408 3.00 -15.76 -4.68
C LEU A 408 3.54 -16.86 -3.78
N THR A 409 2.83 -17.16 -2.70
CA THR A 409 3.24 -18.14 -1.68
C THR A 409 3.24 -19.56 -2.24
N SER A 410 2.21 -19.93 -3.03
CA SER A 410 2.13 -21.25 -3.67
C SER A 410 3.22 -21.44 -4.74
N TYR A 411 3.51 -20.41 -5.54
CA TYR A 411 4.59 -20.45 -6.52
C TYR A 411 5.95 -20.57 -5.84
N ALA A 412 6.19 -19.81 -4.76
CA ALA A 412 7.43 -19.88 -4.00
C ALA A 412 7.71 -21.30 -3.50
N SER A 413 6.71 -21.97 -2.94
CA SER A 413 6.84 -23.35 -2.46
C SER A 413 7.04 -24.36 -3.59
N THR A 414 6.41 -24.15 -4.75
CA THR A 414 6.50 -25.09 -5.89
C THR A 414 7.81 -24.92 -6.68
N ALA A 415 8.32 -23.69 -6.78
CA ALA A 415 9.53 -23.38 -7.55
C ALA A 415 10.83 -23.60 -6.75
N ALA A 416 10.73 -23.69 -5.41
CA ALA A 416 11.87 -23.91 -4.54
C ALA A 416 12.40 -25.35 -4.63
N PRO A 417 13.73 -25.55 -4.63
CA PRO A 417 14.35 -26.83 -4.33
C PRO A 417 13.89 -27.37 -2.97
N PRO A 418 13.80 -28.70 -2.79
CA PRO A 418 13.37 -29.31 -1.53
C PRO A 418 14.15 -28.76 -0.33
N GLY A 419 13.44 -28.25 0.67
CA GLY A 419 14.04 -27.68 1.89
C GLY A 419 14.42 -26.20 1.82
N THR A 420 14.11 -25.50 0.72
CA THR A 420 14.37 -24.05 0.55
C THR A 420 13.10 -23.23 0.35
N GLU A 421 11.92 -23.80 0.59
CA GLU A 421 10.61 -23.18 0.36
C GLU A 421 10.44 -21.88 1.16
N ALA A 422 10.82 -21.91 2.46
CA ALA A 422 10.77 -20.75 3.33
C ALA A 422 11.70 -19.62 2.85
N THR A 423 12.89 -19.95 2.33
CA THR A 423 13.80 -18.95 1.78
C THR A 423 13.23 -18.33 0.51
N MET A 424 12.66 -19.12 -0.39
CA MET A 424 12.04 -18.61 -1.62
C MET A 424 10.85 -17.71 -1.32
N GLN A 425 10.02 -18.07 -0.33
CA GLN A 425 8.96 -17.21 0.18
C GLN A 425 9.51 -15.91 0.77
N GLY A 426 10.61 -15.97 1.51
CA GLY A 426 11.30 -14.78 2.03
C GLY A 426 11.82 -13.85 0.95
N ILE A 427 12.40 -14.39 -0.13
CA ILE A 427 12.89 -13.58 -1.26
C ILE A 427 11.73 -12.92 -2.01
N LEU A 428 10.72 -13.70 -2.39
CA LEU A 428 9.58 -13.17 -3.13
C LEU A 428 8.72 -12.22 -2.27
N GLY A 429 8.52 -12.53 -1.00
CA GLY A 429 7.87 -11.65 -0.02
C GLY A 429 8.65 -10.36 0.20
N GLY A 430 9.99 -10.43 0.34
CA GLY A 430 10.85 -9.26 0.43
C GLY A 430 10.88 -8.42 -0.86
N THR A 431 10.71 -9.06 -2.02
CA THR A 431 10.56 -8.37 -3.31
C THR A 431 9.23 -7.62 -3.40
N PHE A 432 8.15 -8.25 -2.93
CA PHE A 432 6.81 -7.65 -2.90
C PHE A 432 6.69 -6.54 -1.86
N GLU A 433 6.72 -6.91 -0.57
CA GLU A 433 6.42 -6.01 0.56
C GLU A 433 7.60 -5.11 0.94
N GLY A 434 8.83 -5.51 0.62
CA GLY A 434 10.03 -4.72 0.87
C GLY A 434 10.33 -3.79 -0.29
N LEU A 435 11.02 -4.30 -1.31
CA LEU A 435 11.57 -3.49 -2.40
C LEU A 435 10.48 -2.87 -3.28
N GLY A 436 9.47 -3.66 -3.68
CA GLY A 436 8.34 -3.19 -4.50
C GLY A 436 7.56 -2.10 -3.78
N THR A 437 7.02 -2.39 -2.59
CA THR A 437 6.26 -1.40 -1.80
C THR A 437 7.06 -0.14 -1.50
N ALA A 438 8.35 -0.26 -1.17
CA ALA A 438 9.21 0.89 -0.89
C ALA A 438 9.37 1.80 -2.11
N THR A 439 9.70 1.24 -3.28
CA THR A 439 9.83 2.02 -4.52
C THR A 439 8.51 2.64 -4.96
N GLY A 440 7.40 1.89 -4.87
CA GLY A 440 6.06 2.37 -5.17
C GLY A 440 5.60 3.52 -4.28
N THR A 441 5.93 3.44 -2.99
CA THR A 441 5.65 4.49 -2.01
C THR A 441 6.48 5.75 -2.28
N LEU A 442 7.78 5.59 -2.55
CA LEU A 442 8.68 6.71 -2.83
C LEU A 442 8.24 7.49 -4.08
N VAL A 443 8.10 6.79 -5.21
CA VAL A 443 7.71 7.40 -6.48
C VAL A 443 6.31 8.01 -6.37
N GLY A 444 5.40 7.30 -5.69
CA GLY A 444 4.05 7.76 -5.41
C GLY A 444 4.03 9.09 -4.70
N GLY A 445 4.82 9.26 -3.64
CA GLY A 445 4.88 10.51 -2.87
C GLY A 445 5.38 11.72 -3.66
N TYR A 446 6.44 11.54 -4.44
CA TYR A 446 6.94 12.63 -5.31
C TYR A 446 5.94 13.04 -6.38
N LEU A 447 5.30 12.06 -7.04
CA LEU A 447 4.26 12.36 -8.02
C LEU A 447 3.05 13.02 -7.36
N TYR A 448 2.64 12.55 -6.18
CA TYR A 448 1.50 13.10 -5.45
C TYR A 448 1.69 14.58 -5.13
N ASP A 449 2.86 15.00 -4.65
CA ASP A 449 3.14 16.41 -4.39
C ASP A 449 3.27 17.24 -5.68
N TYR A 450 3.82 16.68 -6.77
CA TYR A 450 4.08 17.43 -8.00
C TYR A 450 2.87 17.60 -8.93
N VAL A 451 2.06 16.54 -9.12
CA VAL A 451 0.91 16.56 -10.05
C VAL A 451 -0.44 16.40 -9.34
N GLY A 452 -0.45 16.15 -8.03
CA GLY A 452 -1.67 15.91 -7.24
C GLY A 452 -2.19 14.46 -7.33
N GLY A 453 -3.03 14.06 -6.36
CA GLY A 453 -3.48 12.68 -6.21
C GLY A 453 -4.19 12.07 -7.43
N ARG A 454 -5.08 12.84 -8.09
CA ARG A 454 -5.84 12.34 -9.26
C ARG A 454 -4.93 12.07 -10.47
N ALA A 455 -3.96 12.96 -10.74
CA ALA A 455 -3.04 12.78 -11.85
C ALA A 455 -2.05 11.64 -11.56
N THR A 456 -1.59 11.50 -10.32
CA THR A 456 -0.77 10.35 -9.89
C THR A 456 -1.49 9.03 -10.10
N CYS A 457 -2.79 8.94 -9.75
CA CYS A 457 -3.60 7.75 -10.02
C CYS A 457 -3.63 7.40 -11.52
N LYS A 458 -3.75 8.41 -12.41
CA LYS A 458 -3.73 8.20 -13.87
C LYS A 458 -2.38 7.70 -14.37
N ILE A 459 -1.28 8.20 -13.83
CA ILE A 459 0.08 7.74 -14.18
C ILE A 459 0.26 6.27 -13.75
N TYR A 460 -0.13 5.93 -12.53
CA TYR A 460 -0.09 4.55 -12.03
C TYR A 460 -1.01 3.62 -12.84
N LEU A 461 -2.19 4.10 -13.25
CA LEU A 461 -3.09 3.36 -14.12
C LEU A 461 -2.44 3.05 -15.47
N ALA A 462 -1.84 4.06 -16.12
CA ALA A 462 -1.16 3.89 -17.39
C ALA A 462 -0.01 2.87 -17.29
N HIS A 463 0.82 2.98 -16.25
CA HIS A 463 1.88 2.01 -15.94
C HIS A 463 1.32 0.60 -15.74
N CYS A 464 0.24 0.46 -14.96
CA CYS A 464 -0.42 -0.81 -14.69
C CYS A 464 -0.95 -1.48 -15.96
N VAL A 465 -1.62 -0.72 -16.85
CA VAL A 465 -2.16 -1.23 -18.12
C VAL A 465 -1.04 -1.65 -19.06
N VAL A 466 0.02 -0.85 -19.21
CA VAL A 466 1.19 -1.21 -20.03
C VAL A 466 1.83 -2.49 -19.50
N PHE A 467 2.03 -2.58 -18.18
CA PHE A 467 2.62 -3.76 -17.56
C PHE A 467 1.72 -5.00 -17.71
N LEU A 468 0.40 -4.85 -17.60
CA LEU A 468 -0.55 -5.95 -17.82
C LEU A 468 -0.43 -6.53 -19.23
N VAL A 469 -0.40 -5.66 -20.25
CA VAL A 469 -0.27 -6.09 -21.65
C VAL A 469 1.06 -6.83 -21.87
N LEU A 470 2.16 -6.27 -21.35
CA LEU A 470 3.48 -6.89 -21.41
C LEU A 470 3.51 -8.24 -20.69
N HIS A 471 2.96 -8.30 -19.48
CA HIS A 471 2.92 -9.51 -18.66
C HIS A 471 2.16 -10.63 -19.37
N VAL A 472 0.97 -10.34 -19.91
CA VAL A 472 0.17 -11.31 -20.67
C VAL A 472 0.89 -11.76 -21.94
N ALA A 473 1.55 -10.84 -22.66
CA ALA A 473 2.30 -11.18 -23.86
C ALA A 473 3.48 -12.12 -23.56
N VAL A 474 4.26 -11.81 -22.52
CA VAL A 474 5.42 -12.61 -22.11
C VAL A 474 5.00 -13.96 -21.55
N ASP A 475 3.98 -14.02 -20.69
CA ASP A 475 3.49 -15.29 -20.13
C ASP A 475 2.99 -16.24 -21.24
N ARG A 476 2.25 -15.70 -22.22
CA ARG A 476 1.85 -16.48 -23.41
C ARG A 476 3.03 -16.93 -24.26
N ALA A 477 4.06 -16.10 -24.42
CA ALA A 477 5.27 -16.46 -25.16
C ALA A 477 6.04 -17.58 -24.45
N LEU A 478 6.22 -17.48 -23.13
CA LEU A 478 6.86 -18.51 -22.31
C LEU A 478 6.08 -19.83 -22.37
N ALA A 479 4.76 -19.80 -22.21
CA ALA A 479 3.92 -20.99 -22.32
C ALA A 479 4.03 -21.67 -23.70
N ARG A 480 4.10 -20.88 -24.79
CA ARG A 480 4.31 -21.41 -26.15
C ARG A 480 5.70 -22.04 -26.32
N MET A 481 6.74 -21.45 -25.75
CA MET A 481 8.09 -22.01 -25.79
C MET A 481 8.19 -23.33 -25.02
N GLU A 482 7.57 -23.41 -23.84
CA GLU A 482 7.48 -24.65 -23.05
C GLU A 482 6.71 -25.74 -23.81
N ALA A 483 5.57 -25.40 -24.41
CA ALA A 483 4.79 -26.34 -25.22
C ALA A 483 5.59 -26.87 -26.44
N LYS A 484 6.36 -26.00 -27.11
CA LYS A 484 7.26 -26.40 -28.20
C LYS A 484 8.38 -27.32 -27.71
N LYS A 485 9.00 -27.00 -26.57
CA LYS A 485 10.07 -27.80 -25.97
C LYS A 485 9.56 -29.18 -25.53
N ALA A 486 8.37 -29.22 -24.92
CA ALA A 486 7.69 -30.46 -24.56
C ALA A 486 7.44 -31.34 -25.80
N LYS A 487 6.85 -30.76 -26.85
CA LYS A 487 6.62 -31.46 -28.12
C LYS A 487 7.92 -32.00 -28.74
N HIS A 488 9.00 -31.22 -28.75
CA HIS A 488 10.31 -31.67 -29.24
C HIS A 488 10.88 -32.81 -28.39
N SER A 489 10.74 -32.76 -27.07
CA SER A 489 11.20 -33.82 -26.17
C SER A 489 10.39 -35.12 -26.30
N THR A 490 9.08 -35.02 -26.54
CA THR A 490 8.22 -36.18 -26.82
C THR A 490 8.59 -36.83 -28.15
N VAL A 491 8.85 -36.02 -29.19
CA VAL A 491 9.31 -36.51 -30.50
C VAL A 491 10.70 -37.16 -30.37
N ALA A 492 11.63 -36.55 -29.63
CA ALA A 492 12.96 -37.12 -29.40
C ALA A 492 12.93 -38.43 -28.59
N ARG A 493 12.04 -38.54 -27.58
CA ARG A 493 11.83 -39.83 -26.87
C ARG A 493 11.18 -40.88 -27.76
N ALA A 494 10.23 -40.49 -28.60
CA ALA A 494 9.60 -41.40 -29.54
C ALA A 494 10.60 -41.91 -30.58
N SER A 495 11.47 -41.05 -31.11
CA SER A 495 12.52 -41.47 -32.06
C SER A 495 13.55 -42.40 -31.42
N VAL A 496 14.01 -42.09 -30.19
CA VAL A 496 14.91 -42.99 -29.46
C VAL A 496 14.27 -44.36 -29.21
N ASN A 497 13.00 -44.41 -28.82
CA ASN A 497 12.30 -45.69 -28.61
C ASN A 497 12.16 -46.50 -29.91
N VAL A 498 11.89 -45.83 -31.05
CA VAL A 498 11.82 -46.49 -32.37
C VAL A 498 13.18 -47.03 -32.78
N ASP A 499 14.26 -46.27 -32.60
CA ASP A 499 15.62 -46.75 -32.91
C ASP A 499 16.00 -47.95 -32.03
N THR A 500 15.63 -47.91 -30.74
CA THR A 500 15.86 -49.02 -29.79
C THR A 500 15.07 -50.28 -30.16
N GLU A 501 13.79 -50.15 -30.54
CA GLU A 501 12.98 -51.28 -31.02
C GLU A 501 13.55 -51.85 -32.33
N THR A 502 14.01 -50.99 -33.24
CA THR A 502 14.58 -51.41 -34.53
C THR A 502 15.90 -52.18 -34.33
N GLU A 503 16.79 -51.71 -33.45
CA GLU A 503 18.02 -52.43 -33.08
C GLU A 503 17.73 -53.77 -32.39
N THR A 504 16.74 -53.82 -31.50
CA THR A 504 16.35 -55.06 -30.81
C THR A 504 15.79 -56.08 -31.80
N THR A 505 14.99 -55.63 -32.77
CA THR A 505 14.42 -56.49 -33.82
C THR A 505 15.50 -57.01 -34.77
N LEU A 506 16.46 -56.16 -35.16
CA LEU A 506 17.63 -56.53 -35.96
C LEU A 506 18.51 -57.57 -35.24
N ALA A 507 18.77 -57.39 -33.93
CA ALA A 507 19.52 -58.33 -33.11
C ALA A 507 18.82 -59.71 -32.99
N LEU A 508 17.50 -59.73 -32.83
CA LEU A 508 16.69 -60.96 -32.82
C LEU A 508 16.70 -61.68 -34.16
N THR A 509 16.65 -60.94 -35.28
CA THR A 509 16.78 -61.55 -36.62
C THR A 509 18.19 -62.06 -36.91
N SER A 510 19.23 -61.39 -36.41
CA SER A 510 20.62 -61.83 -36.51
C SER A 510 20.85 -63.14 -35.76
N SER A 511 20.39 -63.20 -34.50
CA SER A 511 20.49 -64.39 -33.64
C SER A 511 19.74 -65.60 -34.24
N LYS A 512 18.51 -65.39 -34.76
CA LYS A 512 17.78 -66.47 -35.47
C LYS A 512 18.47 -66.93 -36.76
N LYS A 513 19.19 -66.05 -37.45
CA LYS A 513 19.93 -66.38 -38.68
C LYS A 513 21.18 -67.21 -38.36
N GLU A 514 21.86 -66.92 -37.26
CA GLU A 514 22.99 -67.72 -36.75
C GLU A 514 22.56 -69.10 -36.23
N GLU A 515 21.41 -69.20 -35.53
CA GLU A 515 20.85 -70.51 -35.12
C GLU A 515 20.41 -71.35 -36.33
N CYS A 516 19.83 -70.74 -37.37
CA CYS A 516 19.45 -71.45 -38.60
C CYS A 516 20.66 -71.91 -39.43
N LEU A 517 21.74 -71.12 -39.51
CA LEU A 517 22.98 -71.55 -40.16
C LEU A 517 23.73 -72.62 -39.36
N GLY A 518 23.76 -72.49 -38.02
CA GLY A 518 24.36 -73.50 -37.13
C GLY A 518 23.62 -74.83 -37.14
N GLY A 519 22.29 -74.82 -37.29
CA GLY A 519 21.47 -76.02 -37.45
C GLY A 519 21.71 -76.74 -38.78
N ARG A 520 21.82 -75.99 -39.90
CA ARG A 520 22.10 -76.58 -41.23
C ARG A 520 23.51 -77.15 -41.36
N LEU A 521 24.50 -76.55 -40.70
CA LEU A 521 25.89 -77.07 -40.68
C LEU A 521 26.04 -78.32 -39.82
N ARG A 522 25.22 -78.50 -38.77
CA ARG A 522 25.19 -79.76 -37.99
C ARG A 522 24.49 -80.91 -38.72
N GLN A 523 23.52 -80.61 -39.58
CA GLN A 523 22.84 -81.62 -40.39
C GLN A 523 23.70 -82.13 -41.56
N LEU A 524 24.56 -81.29 -42.14
CA LEU A 524 25.48 -81.69 -43.22
C LEU A 524 26.70 -82.50 -42.75
N ASN A 525 26.99 -82.54 -41.45
CA ASN A 525 28.09 -83.32 -40.86
C ASN A 525 27.64 -84.68 -40.26
N GLN A 526 26.36 -85.04 -40.37
CA GLN A 526 25.83 -86.35 -39.97
C GLN A 526 25.54 -87.29 -41.15
N ASP A 527 25.61 -86.80 -42.39
CA ASP A 527 25.36 -87.56 -43.62
C ASP A 527 26.64 -87.76 -44.49
N ALA A 528 27.83 -87.60 -43.89
CA ALA A 528 29.13 -87.96 -44.47
C ALA A 528 29.93 -88.78 -43.46
#